data_AF-A0AAW5E0D7-F1
#
_entry.id   AF-A0AAW5E0D7-F1
#
_cell.length_a   1.000
_cell.length_b   1.000
_cell.length_c   1.000
_cell.angle_alpha   90.00
_cell.angle_beta   90.00
_cell.angle_gamma   90.00
#
_symmetry.space_group_name_H-M   'P 1'
#
loop_
_entity.id
_entity.type
_entity.pdbx_description
1 polymer ?
#
loop_
_entity_poly.entity_id
_entity_poly.type
_entity_poly.pdbx_seq_one_letter_code
_entity_poly.pdbx_strand_id
1 'polypeptide(L)'
;MQIFISPEIVKEQCQILNIINQDQKAIGYITFFFDEKKMYVYGQCEEEGVSEDFKDVIQPYIQGMSKAKPDLDIYSYICIGGKKLTLNKDENNE
;
A
#
# COMPACT_ATOMS: atom_id res chain seq x y z
N MET A 1 -5.85 13.96 -7.69
CA MET A 1 -4.54 14.23 -8.34
C MET A 1 -3.95 12.88 -8.64
N GLN A 2 -3.57 12.58 -9.88
CA GLN A 2 -3.10 11.22 -10.19
C GLN A 2 -1.77 10.92 -9.49
N ILE A 3 -1.65 9.68 -9.01
CA ILE A 3 -0.44 9.14 -8.41
C ILE A 3 0.03 7.92 -9.18
N PHE A 4 1.31 7.62 -9.08
CA PHE A 4 1.94 6.46 -9.69
C PHE A 4 2.84 5.76 -8.68
N ILE A 5 3.15 4.50 -8.95
CA ILE A 5 4.11 3.73 -8.18
C ILE A 5 5.47 3.75 -8.90
N SER A 6 6.53 4.03 -8.17
CA SER A 6 7.91 3.87 -8.62
C SER A 6 8.66 2.92 -7.68
N PRO A 7 9.11 1.74 -8.12
CA PRO A 7 9.87 0.82 -7.27
C PRO A 7 11.17 1.45 -6.77
N GLU A 8 11.43 1.36 -5.47
CA GLU A 8 12.70 1.79 -4.87
C GLU A 8 13.56 0.58 -4.49
N ILE A 9 12.96 -0.38 -3.78
CA ILE A 9 13.61 -1.63 -3.40
C ILE A 9 12.65 -2.77 -3.72
N VAL A 10 13.14 -3.79 -4.42
CA VAL A 10 12.40 -5.04 -4.67
C VAL A 10 13.30 -6.21 -4.33
N LYS A 11 13.01 -6.84 -3.19
CA LYS A 11 13.67 -8.05 -2.70
C LYS A 11 12.61 -9.09 -2.34
N GLU A 12 13.05 -10.33 -2.15
CA GLU A 12 12.16 -11.43 -1.80
C GLU A 12 11.42 -11.19 -0.46
N GLN A 13 12.11 -10.60 0.52
CA GLN A 13 11.60 -10.37 1.88
C GLN A 13 10.95 -9.00 2.05
N CYS A 14 11.25 -8.04 1.17
CA CYS A 14 10.71 -6.70 1.26
C CYS A 14 10.58 -6.00 -0.08
N GLN A 15 9.52 -5.22 -0.22
CA GLN A 15 9.34 -4.31 -1.35
C GLN A 15 9.00 -2.93 -0.82
N ILE A 16 9.69 -1.91 -1.32
CA ILE A 16 9.47 -0.51 -1.01
C ILE A 16 9.20 0.20 -2.32
N LEU A 17 8.04 0.82 -2.41
CA LEU A 17 7.58 1.50 -3.59
C LEU A 17 7.26 2.95 -3.24
N ASN A 18 7.83 3.89 -3.99
CA ASN A 18 7.51 5.29 -3.87
C ASN A 18 6.16 5.59 -4.51
N ILE A 19 5.42 6.49 -3.88
CA ILE A 19 4.23 7.11 -4.45
C ILE A 19 4.66 8.45 -5.02
N ILE A 20 4.57 8.58 -6.33
CA ILE A 20 5.00 9.78 -7.05
C ILE A 20 3.80 10.47 -7.70
N ASN A 21 3.89 11.78 -7.86
CA ASN A 21 2.91 12.56 -8.62
C ASN A 21 3.29 12.64 -10.12
N GLN A 22 2.52 13.41 -10.89
CA GLN A 22 2.76 13.64 -12.32
C GLN A 22 4.11 14.33 -12.63
N ASP A 23 4.67 15.06 -11.68
CA ASP A 23 5.97 15.73 -11.79
C ASP A 23 7.15 14.81 -11.39
N GLN A 24 6.90 13.52 -11.17
CA GLN A 24 7.85 12.53 -10.63
C GLN A 24 8.35 12.86 -9.21
N LYS A 25 7.68 13.75 -8.48
CA LYS A 25 8.01 14.05 -7.10
C LYS A 25 7.45 12.95 -6.19
N ALA A 26 8.30 12.39 -5.33
CA ALA A 26 7.87 11.51 -4.25
C ALA A 26 7.02 12.28 -3.23
N ILE A 27 5.81 11.79 -3.00
CA ILE A 27 4.82 12.36 -2.07
C ILE A 27 4.43 11.36 -0.97
N GLY A 28 5.08 10.20 -0.97
CA GLY A 28 4.80 9.10 -0.06
C GLY A 28 5.50 7.82 -0.48
N TYR A 29 5.23 6.76 0.26
CA TYR A 29 5.74 5.42 0.01
C TYR A 29 4.78 4.36 0.54
N ILE A 30 4.96 3.14 0.06
CA ILE A 30 4.36 1.94 0.61
C ILE A 30 5.41 0.84 0.70
N THR A 31 5.35 0.08 1.78
CA THR A 31 6.25 -1.04 2.05
C THR A 31 5.46 -2.31 2.26
N PHE A 32 6.02 -3.40 1.77
CA PHE A 32 5.52 -4.76 1.94
C PHE A 32 6.66 -5.59 2.53
N PHE A 33 6.49 -6.09 3.74
CA PHE A 33 7.42 -7.03 4.36
C PHE A 33 6.78 -8.41 4.40
N PHE A 34 7.54 -9.42 3.97
CA PHE A 34 7.08 -10.80 3.91
C PHE A 34 7.80 -11.63 4.98
N ASP A 35 7.03 -12.32 5.80
CA ASP A 35 7.51 -13.21 6.85
C ASP A 35 6.68 -14.49 6.85
N GLU A 36 7.22 -15.55 6.23
CA GLU A 36 6.52 -16.83 6.02
C GLU A 36 5.11 -16.65 5.42
N LYS A 37 4.09 -16.78 6.27
CA LYS A 37 2.66 -16.67 5.94
C LYS A 37 2.09 -15.28 6.22
N LYS A 38 2.91 -14.29 6.57
CA LYS A 38 2.47 -12.94 6.91
C LYS A 38 2.99 -11.93 5.90
N MET A 39 2.14 -10.96 5.57
CA MET A 39 2.54 -9.75 4.85
C MET A 39 2.16 -8.53 5.66
N TYR A 40 3.16 -7.73 6.01
CA TYR A 40 2.97 -6.44 6.67
C TYR A 40 3.03 -5.34 5.63
N VAL A 41 1.96 -4.55 5.56
CA VAL A 41 1.80 -3.42 4.65
C VAL A 41 1.83 -2.15 5.46
N TYR A 42 2.82 -1.29 5.21
CA TYR A 42 2.88 0.03 5.82
C TYR A 42 2.97 1.09 4.73
N GLY A 43 2.05 2.05 4.73
CA GLY A 43 1.99 3.11 3.73
C GLY A 43 1.84 4.50 4.35
N GLN A 44 2.49 5.48 3.75
CA GLN A 44 2.38 6.87 4.14
C GLN A 44 2.38 7.77 2.90
N CYS A 45 1.42 8.69 2.81
CA CYS A 45 1.38 9.73 1.79
C CYS A 45 0.96 11.05 2.43
N GLU A 46 1.67 12.13 2.10
CA GLU A 46 1.43 13.46 2.69
C GLU A 46 0.19 14.13 2.10
N GLU A 47 -0.17 13.79 0.86
CA GLU A 47 -1.26 14.44 0.15
C GLU A 47 -2.62 13.86 0.57
N GLU A 48 -3.50 14.66 1.18
CA GLU A 48 -4.81 14.19 1.65
C GLU A 48 -5.74 13.79 0.48
N GLY A 49 -5.64 14.50 -0.64
CA GLY A 49 -6.54 14.38 -1.80
C GLY A 49 -6.32 13.16 -2.71
N VAL A 50 -5.47 12.21 -2.32
CA VAL A 50 -5.16 11.02 -3.15
C VAL A 50 -5.63 9.70 -2.54
N SER A 51 -6.45 9.75 -1.48
CA SER A 51 -6.88 8.55 -0.74
C SER A 51 -7.55 7.49 -1.63
N GLU A 52 -8.45 7.88 -2.53
CA GLU A 52 -9.13 6.94 -3.43
C GLU A 52 -8.19 6.42 -4.54
N ASP A 53 -7.42 7.32 -5.18
CA ASP A 53 -6.40 6.92 -6.15
C ASP A 53 -5.37 5.95 -5.53
N PHE A 54 -5.02 6.13 -4.26
CA PHE A 54 -4.15 5.23 -3.48
C PHE A 54 -4.77 3.85 -3.29
N LYS A 55 -6.06 3.77 -2.92
CA LYS A 55 -6.76 2.48 -2.81
C LYS A 55 -6.81 1.76 -4.15
N ASP A 56 -7.19 2.47 -5.21
CA ASP A 56 -7.34 1.89 -6.55
C ASP A 56 -6.02 1.32 -7.07
N VAL A 57 -4.90 1.93 -6.71
CA VAL A 57 -3.56 1.50 -7.11
C VAL A 57 -3.02 0.36 -6.25
N ILE A 58 -3.22 0.41 -4.93
CA ILE A 58 -2.63 -0.56 -3.99
C ILE A 58 -3.49 -1.81 -3.79
N GLN A 59 -4.81 -1.70 -3.85
CA GLN A 59 -5.70 -2.84 -3.60
C GLN A 59 -5.49 -3.99 -4.61
N PRO A 60 -5.39 -3.75 -5.94
CA PRO A 60 -5.08 -4.81 -6.89
C PRO A 60 -3.70 -5.44 -6.66
N TYR A 61 -2.74 -4.64 -6.20
CA TYR A 61 -1.39 -5.10 -5.88
C TYR A 61 -1.40 -6.09 -4.71
N ILE A 62 -2.09 -5.73 -3.61
CA ILE A 62 -2.29 -6.62 -2.45
C ILE A 62 -3.03 -7.89 -2.86
N GLN A 63 -4.09 -7.79 -3.65
CA GLN A 63 -4.84 -8.94 -4.16
C GLN A 63 -3.97 -9.86 -5.02
N GLY A 64 -3.08 -9.31 -5.84
CA GLY A 64 -2.10 -10.08 -6.61
C GLY A 64 -1.19 -10.91 -5.70
N MET A 65 -0.71 -10.31 -4.61
CA MET A 65 0.12 -11.01 -3.63
C MET A 65 -0.65 -12.13 -2.92
N SER A 66 -1.89 -11.90 -2.50
CA SER A 66 -2.74 -12.93 -1.88
C SER A 66 -3.04 -14.09 -2.84
N LYS A 67 -3.21 -13.82 -4.14
CA LYS A 67 -3.39 -14.89 -5.14
C LYS A 67 -2.13 -15.73 -5.33
N ALA A 68 -0.95 -15.11 -5.27
CA ALA A 68 0.33 -15.80 -5.39
C ALA A 68 0.67 -16.63 -4.14
N LYS A 69 0.20 -16.19 -2.96
CA LYS A 69 0.36 -16.88 -1.67
C LYS A 69 -1.01 -16.95 -0.96
N PRO A 70 -1.82 -17.99 -1.21
CA PRO A 70 -3.18 -18.09 -0.68
C PRO A 70 -3.28 -18.12 0.85
N ASP A 71 -2.24 -18.60 1.53
CA ASP A 71 -2.16 -18.68 3.00
C ASP A 71 -1.62 -17.38 3.65
N LEU A 72 -1.63 -16.25 2.94
CA LEU A 72 -1.00 -15.02 3.40
C LEU A 72 -1.94 -14.18 4.28
N ASP A 73 -1.61 -14.05 5.55
CA ASP A 73 -2.24 -13.13 6.49
C ASP A 73 -1.74 -11.70 6.24
N ILE A 74 -2.66 -10.78 5.93
CA ILE A 74 -2.32 -9.40 5.60
C ILE A 74 -2.59 -8.50 6.80
N TYR A 75 -1.53 -7.83 7.27
CA TYR A 75 -1.60 -6.80 8.30
C TYR A 75 -1.28 -5.47 7.65
N SER A 76 -2.17 -4.47 7.79
CA SER A 76 -1.97 -3.19 7.11
C SER A 76 -2.16 -1.99 8.02
N TYR A 77 -1.32 -0.98 7.82
CA TYR A 77 -1.49 0.36 8.36
C TYR A 77 -1.09 1.38 7.30
N ILE A 78 -2.04 2.21 6.87
CA ILE A 78 -1.80 3.21 5.84
C ILE A 78 -2.30 4.55 6.33
N CYS A 79 -1.48 5.59 6.17
CA CYS A 79 -1.79 6.95 6.57
C CYS A 79 -1.70 7.89 5.35
N ILE A 80 -2.78 8.60 5.05
CA ILE A 80 -2.86 9.57 3.95
C ILE A 80 -3.26 10.92 4.53
N GLY A 81 -2.45 11.96 4.35
CA GLY A 81 -2.72 13.29 4.88
C GLY A 81 -2.92 13.33 6.41
N GLY A 82 -2.25 12.43 7.15
CA GLY A 82 -2.41 12.29 8.60
C GLY A 82 -3.64 11.49 9.05
N LYS A 83 -4.42 10.92 8.13
CA LYS A 83 -5.61 10.10 8.42
C LYS A 83 -5.36 8.63 8.10
N LYS A 84 -5.79 7.74 8.99
CA LYS A 84 -5.75 6.29 8.74
C LYS A 84 -6.66 5.95 7.56
N LEU A 85 -6.12 5.24 6.58
CA LEU A 85 -6.85 4.69 5.44
C LEU A 85 -7.19 3.23 5.71
N THR A 86 -8.48 2.89 5.63
CA THR A 86 -8.94 1.50 5.72
C THR A 86 -9.02 0.90 4.32
N LEU A 87 -8.29 -0.19 4.08
CA LEU A 87 -8.28 -0.92 2.79
C LEU A 87 -9.44 -1.90 2.62
N ASN A 88 -9.98 -2.42 3.73
CA ASN A 88 -11.06 -3.39 3.74
C ASN A 88 -12.40 -2.72 4.09
N LYS A 89 -13.48 -3.13 3.42
CA LYS A 89 -14.86 -2.76 3.80
C LYS A 89 -15.35 -3.53 5.05
N ASP A 90 -14.61 -4.55 5.48
CA ASP A 90 -15.06 -5.51 6.50
C ASP A 90 -14.65 -5.16 7.94
N GLU A 91 -14.00 -4.02 8.18
CA GLU A 91 -13.71 -3.54 9.55
C GLU A 91 -14.88 -2.75 10.19
N ASN A 92 -16.07 -2.75 9.57
CA ASN A 92 -17.31 -2.22 10.15
C ASN A 92 -18.21 -3.33 10.71
N ASN A 93 -17.67 -4.17 11.60
CA ASN A 93 -18.52 -4.95 12.51
C ASN A 93 -18.01 -4.70 13.93
N GLU A 94 -18.81 -3.92 14.66
CA GLU A 94 -18.80 -3.80 16.13
C GLU A 94 -18.93 -5.17 16.81
#